data_AF-A0A699VW82-F1
#
_entry.id   AF-A0A699VW82-F1
#
_cell.length_a   1.000
_cell.length_b   1.000
_cell.length_c   1.000
_cell.angle_alpha   90.00
_cell.angle_beta   90.00
_cell.angle_gamma   90.00
#
_symmetry.space_group_name_H-M   'P 1'
#
loop_
_entity.id
_entity.type
_entity.pdbx_description
1 polymer ?
#
loop_
_entity_poly.entity_id
_entity_poly.type
_entity_poly.pdbx_seq_one_letter_code
_entity_poly.pdbx_strand_id
1 'polypeptide(L)'
;LNIGDGKLGGPNDGEAVIDIPDDLLIKDSHNPVGSLVQSVYPSFLDKLNDATYFQKRAILAPTYEVVEVINDHLLDLIPGKEKVYYSSDSICKSEGLDDNFNESIYSLDVLNGLKLSGVPNHRLALKVGDPVM
;
A
#
# COMPACT_ATOMS: atom_id res chain seq x y z
N LEU A 1 -15.64 -19.04 -7.42
CA LEU A 1 -15.73 -19.17 -5.95
C LEU A 1 -17.18 -18.87 -5.60
N ASN A 2 -17.86 -19.74 -4.86
CA ASN A 2 -19.32 -19.65 -4.70
C ASN A 2 -19.82 -18.27 -4.19
N ILE A 3 -18.97 -17.51 -3.47
CA ILE A 3 -19.26 -16.15 -2.97
C ILE A 3 -19.46 -15.11 -4.09
N GLY A 4 -18.71 -15.21 -5.19
CA GLY A 4 -18.85 -14.30 -6.35
C GLY A 4 -19.87 -14.79 -7.37
N ASP A 5 -20.22 -16.07 -7.31
CA ASP A 5 -21.14 -16.73 -8.25
C ASP A 5 -22.62 -16.68 -7.78
N GLY A 6 -22.91 -16.01 -6.65
CA GLY A 6 -24.26 -15.92 -6.07
C GLY A 6 -24.82 -17.26 -5.56
N LYS A 7 -23.93 -18.21 -5.26
CA LYS A 7 -24.28 -19.57 -4.80
C LYS A 7 -24.20 -19.73 -3.28
N LEU A 8 -23.69 -18.72 -2.58
CA LEU A 8 -23.68 -18.62 -1.12
C LEU A 8 -24.68 -17.56 -0.68
N GLY A 9 -25.34 -17.80 0.45
CA GLY A 9 -26.38 -16.93 0.99
C GLY A 9 -27.80 -17.40 0.67
N GLY A 10 -28.72 -17.21 1.62
CA GLY A 10 -30.17 -17.37 1.47
C GLY A 10 -30.87 -16.02 1.31
N PRO A 11 -32.20 -15.99 1.09
CA PRO A 11 -32.94 -14.76 0.83
C PRO A 11 -32.97 -13.75 2.00
N ASN A 12 -32.30 -14.00 3.14
CA ASN A 12 -32.41 -13.14 4.32
C ASN A 12 -31.33 -13.34 5.40
N ASP A 13 -30.11 -13.77 5.08
CA ASP A 13 -29.15 -14.18 6.11
C ASP A 13 -28.19 -13.10 6.59
N GLY A 14 -27.90 -12.03 5.83
CA GLY A 14 -27.02 -10.92 6.26
C GLY A 14 -25.56 -11.30 6.53
N GLU A 15 -25.30 -12.58 6.81
CA GLU A 15 -24.05 -13.24 7.07
C GLU A 15 -24.12 -14.64 6.45
N ALA A 16 -23.01 -15.09 5.85
CA ALA A 16 -22.89 -16.44 5.31
C ALA A 16 -21.52 -17.01 5.73
N VAL A 17 -21.51 -18.29 6.11
CA VAL A 17 -20.25 -19.01 6.35
C VAL A 17 -19.63 -19.37 5.01
N ILE A 18 -18.36 -19.04 4.84
CA ILE A 18 -17.61 -19.32 3.62
C ILE A 18 -16.41 -20.19 3.95
N ASP A 19 -16.21 -21.24 3.17
CA ASP A 19 -14.98 -22.01 3.18
C ASP A 19 -14.00 -21.40 2.19
N ILE A 20 -12.82 -21.02 2.66
CA ILE A 20 -11.73 -20.54 1.80
C ILE A 20 -11.00 -21.78 1.25
N PRO A 21 -10.94 -21.96 -0.08
CA PRO A 21 -10.21 -23.07 -0.69
C PRO A 21 -8.74 -23.11 -0.24
N ASP A 22 -8.23 -24.32 -0.01
CA ASP A 22 -6.87 -24.57 0.47
C ASP A 22 -5.78 -23.97 -0.44
N ASP A 23 -6.05 -23.86 -1.74
CA ASP A 23 -5.15 -23.28 -2.75
C ASP A 23 -5.08 -21.75 -2.68
N LEU A 24 -6.05 -21.10 -2.03
CA LEU A 24 -6.04 -19.65 -1.78
C LEU A 24 -5.42 -19.30 -0.42
N LEU A 25 -5.11 -20.30 0.41
CA LEU A 25 -4.56 -20.10 1.75
C LEU A 25 -3.03 -20.07 1.74
N ILE A 26 -2.47 -19.01 2.32
CA ILE A 26 -1.07 -18.99 2.74
C ILE A 26 -1.03 -19.52 4.17
N LYS A 27 -0.40 -20.69 4.36
CA LYS A 27 -0.48 -21.46 5.63
C LYS A 27 0.54 -21.03 6.68
N ASP A 28 1.54 -20.24 6.32
CA ASP A 28 2.55 -19.76 7.27
C ASP A 28 2.04 -18.55 8.07
N SER A 29 1.92 -18.73 9.38
CA SER A 29 1.49 -17.71 10.33
C SER A 29 2.64 -17.01 11.07
N HIS A 30 3.88 -17.49 10.93
CA HIS A 30 5.03 -16.91 11.63
C HIS A 30 5.50 -15.62 10.98
N ASN A 31 5.52 -15.58 9.64
CA ASN A 31 5.84 -14.39 8.87
C ASN A 31 4.79 -14.16 7.77
N PRO A 32 3.59 -13.67 8.12
CA PRO A 32 2.48 -13.55 7.17
C PRO A 32 2.78 -12.60 6.01
N VAL A 33 3.49 -11.48 6.26
CA VAL A 33 3.87 -10.52 5.21
C VAL A 33 4.92 -11.11 4.28
N GLY A 34 5.98 -11.71 4.82
CA GLY A 34 7.01 -12.35 4.00
C GLY A 34 6.47 -13.52 3.18
N SER A 35 5.58 -14.34 3.76
CA SER A 35 4.95 -15.45 3.06
C SER A 35 3.96 -14.99 2.00
N LEU A 36 3.24 -13.88 2.22
CA LEU A 36 2.44 -13.22 1.20
C LEU A 36 3.31 -12.71 0.03
N VAL A 37 4.39 -12.00 0.34
CA VAL A 37 5.33 -11.48 -0.66
C VAL A 37 5.93 -12.63 -1.46
N GLN A 38 6.39 -13.70 -0.82
CA GLN A 38 6.97 -14.86 -1.50
C GLN A 38 5.95 -15.59 -2.39
N SER A 39 4.68 -15.64 -1.97
CA SER A 39 3.59 -16.25 -2.74
C SER A 39 3.31 -15.46 -4.03
N VAL A 40 3.23 -14.13 -3.95
CA VAL A 40 2.89 -13.27 -5.09
C VAL A 40 4.11 -12.98 -5.98
N TYR A 41 5.26 -12.71 -5.36
CA TYR A 41 6.52 -12.35 -6.00
C TYR A 41 7.64 -13.38 -5.76
N PRO A 42 7.51 -14.62 -6.27
CA PRO A 42 8.60 -15.59 -6.19
C PRO A 42 9.88 -15.07 -6.86
N SER A 43 11.03 -15.18 -6.20
CA SER A 43 12.31 -14.65 -6.73
C SER A 43 12.30 -13.14 -6.96
N PHE A 44 11.66 -12.38 -6.05
CA PHE A 44 11.56 -10.92 -6.09
C PHE A 44 12.87 -10.22 -6.47
N LEU A 45 13.98 -10.54 -5.79
CA LEU A 45 15.28 -9.91 -6.01
C LEU A 45 15.88 -10.20 -7.40
N ASP A 46 15.71 -11.43 -7.90
CA ASP A 46 16.22 -11.83 -9.22
C ASP A 46 15.47 -11.14 -10.37
N LYS A 47 14.26 -10.63 -10.09
CA LYS A 47 13.34 -10.05 -11.07
C LYS A 47 13.20 -8.53 -10.98
N LEU A 48 13.97 -7.85 -10.12
CA LEU A 48 13.89 -6.38 -9.93
C LEU A 48 13.96 -5.57 -11.24
N ASN A 49 14.72 -6.05 -12.23
CA ASN A 49 14.88 -5.36 -13.53
C ASN A 49 13.87 -5.81 -14.61
N ASP A 50 12.91 -6.68 -14.28
CA ASP A 50 11.90 -7.19 -15.21
C ASP A 50 10.55 -6.48 -14.98
N ALA A 51 10.31 -5.40 -15.72
CA ALA A 51 9.05 -4.66 -15.60
C ALA A 51 7.81 -5.52 -15.90
N THR A 52 7.91 -6.49 -16.81
CA THR A 52 6.77 -7.35 -17.19
C THR A 52 6.40 -8.34 -16.09
N TYR A 53 7.36 -8.67 -15.23
CA TYR A 53 7.15 -9.50 -14.05
C TYR A 53 6.21 -8.82 -13.05
N PHE A 54 6.47 -7.54 -12.76
CA PHE A 54 5.67 -6.73 -11.84
C PHE A 54 4.31 -6.34 -12.41
N GLN A 55 4.20 -6.04 -13.71
CA GLN A 55 2.92 -5.67 -14.34
C GLN A 55 1.82 -6.73 -14.21
N LYS A 56 2.17 -8.01 -14.04
CA LYS A 56 1.21 -9.12 -13.96
C LYS A 56 0.82 -9.48 -12.53
N ARG A 57 1.32 -8.75 -11.54
CA ARG A 57 1.22 -9.08 -10.12
C ARG A 57 0.87 -7.84 -9.32
N ALA A 58 -0.01 -8.00 -8.34
CA ALA A 58 -0.35 -6.94 -7.41
C ALA A 58 -0.75 -7.57 -6.08
N ILE A 59 -0.42 -6.88 -5.00
CA ILE A 59 -0.97 -7.17 -3.67
C ILE A 59 -1.98 -6.06 -3.39
N LEU A 60 -3.24 -6.45 -3.21
CA LEU A 60 -4.32 -5.52 -2.88
C LEU A 60 -4.65 -5.71 -1.40
N ALA A 61 -4.75 -4.60 -0.68
CA ALA A 61 -5.14 -4.57 0.72
C ALA A 61 -6.30 -3.59 0.94
N PRO A 62 -7.17 -3.86 1.92
CA PRO A 62 -8.36 -3.05 2.15
C PRO A 62 -8.06 -1.67 2.74
N THR A 63 -6.93 -1.50 3.44
CA THR A 63 -6.55 -0.22 4.05
C THR A 63 -5.14 0.19 3.64
N TYR A 64 -4.91 1.50 3.69
CA TYR A 64 -3.64 2.10 3.32
C TYR A 64 -2.51 1.67 4.26
N GLU A 65 -2.77 1.54 5.56
CA GLU A 65 -1.77 1.15 6.56
C GLU A 65 -1.20 -0.24 6.26
N VAL A 66 -2.04 -1.17 5.81
CA VAL A 66 -1.59 -2.50 5.41
C VAL A 66 -0.73 -2.44 4.14
N VAL A 67 -1.09 -1.58 3.17
CA VAL A 67 -0.27 -1.34 1.97
C VAL A 67 1.11 -0.78 2.36
N GLU A 68 1.15 0.19 3.28
CA GLU A 68 2.39 0.81 3.76
C GLU A 68 3.33 -0.25 4.38
N VAL A 69 2.82 -1.11 5.26
CA VAL A 69 3.59 -2.21 5.86
C VAL A 69 4.17 -3.17 4.81
N ILE A 70 3.40 -3.51 3.78
CA ILE A 70 3.85 -4.42 2.72
C ILE A 70 4.90 -3.74 1.83
N ASN A 71 4.68 -2.48 1.47
CA ASN A 71 5.61 -1.71 0.65
C ASN A 71 6.94 -1.48 1.37
N ASP A 72 6.92 -1.12 2.65
CA ASP A 72 8.12 -0.97 3.47
C ASP A 72 8.89 -2.29 3.57
N HIS A 73 8.18 -3.42 3.76
CA HIS A 73 8.81 -4.74 3.76
C HIS A 73 9.50 -5.07 2.43
N LEU A 74 8.86 -4.77 1.29
CA LEU A 74 9.45 -4.96 -0.04
C LEU A 74 10.66 -4.05 -0.26
N LEU A 75 10.56 -2.77 0.14
CA LEU A 75 11.64 -1.80 0.06
C LEU A 75 12.86 -2.27 0.86
N ASP A 76 12.66 -2.85 2.05
CA ASP A 76 13.73 -3.37 2.89
C ASP A 76 14.51 -4.52 2.24
N LEU A 77 13.82 -5.37 1.46
CA LEU A 77 14.45 -6.47 0.72
C LEU A 77 15.35 -5.97 -0.40
N ILE A 78 15.04 -4.83 -1.02
CA ILE A 78 15.83 -4.30 -2.14
C ILE A 78 17.22 -3.87 -1.64
N PRO A 79 18.30 -4.38 -2.25
CA PRO A 79 19.65 -3.98 -1.90
C PRO A 79 19.93 -2.56 -2.38
N GLY A 80 20.73 -1.82 -1.63
CA GLY A 80 21.19 -0.48 -2.01
C GLY A 80 20.84 0.59 -1.00
N LYS A 81 21.26 1.82 -1.30
CA LYS A 81 21.07 2.96 -0.42
C LYS A 81 19.66 3.52 -0.57
N GLU A 82 18.93 3.56 0.53
CA GLU A 82 17.65 4.26 0.64
C GLU A 82 17.86 5.77 0.43
N LYS A 83 16.99 6.39 -0.37
CA LYS A 83 16.88 7.82 -0.51
C LYS A 83 15.47 8.25 -0.11
N VAL A 84 15.42 9.19 0.82
CA VAL A 84 14.16 9.72 1.37
C VAL A 84 13.89 11.10 0.76
N TYR A 85 12.67 11.29 0.30
CA TYR A 85 12.13 12.53 -0.22
C TYR A 85 11.01 12.99 0.70
N TYR A 86 11.04 14.27 1.07
CA TYR A 86 10.01 14.89 1.91
C TYR A 86 9.09 15.77 1.08
N SER A 87 7.80 15.81 1.42
CA SER A 87 6.86 16.75 0.79
C SER A 87 7.16 18.20 1.18
N SER A 88 6.49 19.15 0.52
CA SER A 88 6.58 20.57 0.89
C SER A 88 5.96 20.82 2.26
N ASP A 89 6.69 21.57 3.08
CA ASP A 89 6.32 22.01 4.43
C ASP A 89 5.58 23.37 4.43
N SER A 90 5.31 23.93 3.24
CA SER A 90 4.70 25.24 3.08
C SER A 90 3.42 25.20 2.26
N ILE A 91 2.44 26.00 2.67
CA ILE A 91 1.18 26.21 1.96
C ILE A 91 1.40 27.24 0.86
N CYS A 92 0.94 26.93 -0.36
CA CYS A 92 0.99 27.87 -1.47
C CYS A 92 -0.11 28.93 -1.29
N LYS A 93 0.28 30.22 -1.32
CA LYS A 93 -0.66 31.36 -1.17
C LYS A 93 -1.40 31.72 -2.45
N SER A 94 -1.16 31.00 -3.55
CA SER A 94 -1.80 31.28 -4.83
C SER A 94 -3.13 30.54 -4.94
N GLU A 95 -4.19 31.32 -5.07
CA GLU A 95 -5.60 30.95 -5.32
C GLU A 95 -6.51 30.89 -4.08
N GLY A 96 -7.10 32.03 -3.74
CA GLY A 96 -8.39 32.09 -3.04
C GLY A 96 -8.38 31.87 -1.54
N LEU A 97 -7.23 31.98 -0.87
CA LEU A 97 -7.21 32.06 0.59
C LEU A 97 -7.83 33.39 1.01
N ASP A 98 -9.02 33.35 1.63
CA ASP A 98 -9.65 34.52 2.25
C ASP A 98 -8.64 35.23 3.15
N ASP A 99 -8.76 36.56 3.30
CA ASP A 99 -7.91 37.36 4.22
C ASP A 99 -7.93 36.86 5.69
N ASN A 100 -8.84 35.94 6.02
CA ASN A 100 -8.93 35.23 7.30
C ASN A 100 -8.21 33.87 7.36
N PHE A 101 -7.40 33.51 6.35
CA PHE A 101 -6.65 32.26 6.35
C PHE A 101 -5.59 32.27 7.47
N ASN A 102 -5.85 31.50 8.52
CA ASN A 102 -4.98 31.44 9.66
C ASN A 102 -3.94 30.31 9.49
N GLU A 103 -2.76 30.67 8.97
CA GLU A 103 -1.60 29.75 8.84
C GLU A 103 -1.24 29.05 10.16
N SER A 104 -1.56 29.63 11.32
CA SER A 104 -1.25 29.02 12.62
C SER A 104 -2.08 27.76 12.94
N ILE A 105 -3.15 27.48 12.17
CA ILE A 105 -3.96 26.26 12.32
C ILE A 105 -3.28 25.06 11.63
N TYR A 106 -2.43 25.30 10.63
CA TYR A 106 -1.74 24.25 9.88
C TYR A 106 -0.28 24.16 10.32
N SER A 107 -0.05 23.59 11.50
CA SER A 107 1.31 23.32 11.96
C SER A 107 2.02 22.32 11.04
N LEU A 108 3.35 22.32 11.09
CA LEU A 108 4.17 21.38 10.34
C LEU A 108 3.79 19.93 10.65
N ASP A 109 3.51 19.62 11.91
CA ASP A 109 3.09 18.29 12.34
C ASP A 109 1.76 17.87 11.72
N VAL A 110 0.83 18.82 11.55
CA VAL A 110 -0.45 18.57 10.87
C VAL A 110 -0.20 18.28 9.41
N LEU A 111 0.58 19.13 8.72
CA LEU A 111 0.90 18.96 7.29
C LEU A 111 1.62 17.63 7.03
N ASN A 112 2.61 17.31 7.85
CA ASN A 112 3.44 16.11 7.71
C ASN A 112 2.69 14.83 8.10
N GLY A 113 1.62 14.97 8.88
CA GLY A 113 0.72 13.87 9.25
C GLY A 113 -0.43 13.62 8.26
N LEU A 114 -0.62 14.48 7.24
CA LEU A 114 -1.69 14.29 6.27
C LEU A 114 -1.45 13.02 5.44
N LYS A 115 -2.43 12.10 5.50
CA LYS A 115 -2.52 10.92 4.63
C LYS A 115 -3.72 11.09 3.71
N LEU A 116 -3.45 11.41 2.44
CA LEU A 116 -4.48 11.69 1.44
C LEU A 116 -4.48 10.61 0.36
N SER A 117 -5.66 10.15 -0.03
CA SER A 117 -5.79 9.20 -1.14
C SER A 117 -5.33 9.84 -2.45
N GLY A 118 -4.48 9.15 -3.21
CA GLY A 118 -3.99 9.60 -4.51
C GLY A 118 -2.80 10.59 -4.46
N VAL A 119 -2.25 10.90 -3.28
CA VAL A 119 -1.06 11.75 -3.12
C VAL A 119 -0.01 11.00 -2.27
N PRO A 120 1.29 11.08 -2.59
CA PRO A 120 2.33 10.51 -1.73
C PRO A 120 2.28 11.11 -0.32
N ASN A 121 2.60 10.29 0.70
CA ASN A 121 2.78 10.77 2.06
C ASN A 121 3.93 11.79 2.14
N HIS A 122 3.98 12.52 3.25
CA HIS A 122 5.07 13.44 3.54
C HIS A 122 6.46 12.80 3.38
N ARG A 123 6.61 11.53 3.73
CA ARG A 123 7.86 10.76 3.57
C ARG A 123 7.70 9.75 2.45
N LEU A 124 8.52 9.88 1.40
CA LEU A 124 8.66 8.90 0.33
C LEU A 124 10.08 8.33 0.34
N ALA A 125 10.23 7.06 0.68
CA ALA A 125 11.51 6.35 0.67
C ALA A 125 11.62 5.44 -0.56
N LEU A 126 12.76 5.48 -1.25
CA LEU A 126 13.01 4.74 -2.49
C LEU A 126 14.44 4.19 -2.55
N LYS A 127 14.61 3.07 -3.23
CA LYS A 127 15.90 2.48 -3.62
C LYS A 127 15.96 2.29 -5.14
N VAL A 128 17.18 2.12 -5.67
CA VAL A 128 17.36 1.82 -7.09
C VAL A 128 16.80 0.43 -7.38
N GLY A 129 15.88 0.35 -8.35
CA GLY A 129 15.18 -0.89 -8.69
C GLY A 129 13.77 -1.01 -8.09
N ASP A 130 13.31 -0.01 -7.33
CA ASP A 130 11.93 0.01 -6.84
C ASP A 130 10.91 0.15 -7.99
N PRO A 131 9.87 -0.68 -8.01
CA PRO A 131 8.70 -0.42 -8.83
C PRO A 131 7.88 0.72 -8.22
N VAL A 132 7.66 1.79 -8.99
CA VAL A 132 6.82 2.94 -8.63
C VAL A 132 5.63 3.05 -9.59
N MET A 133 4.51 3.58 -9.09
CA MET A 133 3.26 3.79 -9.85
C MET A 133 2.80 5.24 -9.74
#